data_AF-A0A4P7ZVV5-F1
#
_entry.id   AF-A0A4P7ZVV5-F1
#
_cell.length_a   1.000
_cell.length_b   1.000
_cell.length_c   1.000
_cell.angle_alpha   90.00
_cell.angle_beta   90.00
_cell.angle_gamma   90.00
#
_symmetry.space_group_name_H-M   'P 1'
#
loop_
_entity.id
_entity.type
_entity.pdbx_description
1 polymer ?
#
loop_
_entity_poly.entity_id
_entity_poly.type
_entity_poly.pdbx_seq_one_letter_code
_entity_poly.pdbx_strand_id
1 'polypeptide(L)'
;MEDQPITPHAVPVFDAEGNLTYIGDDGRRYVVGPLPALDEAQVDQVMQRLLAGQGLFSELESLASQWLDQVCGPDLSRGAALALLLSSLEMALDPGEDDAEA
;
A
#
# COMPACT_ATOMS: atom_id res chain seq x y z
N MET A 1 -10.72 -16.30 -11.85
CA MET A 1 -11.38 -15.27 -11.02
C MET A 1 -10.40 -14.12 -11.01
N GLU A 2 -10.82 -12.95 -11.50
CA GLU A 2 -9.96 -11.76 -11.53
C GLU A 2 -9.85 -11.24 -10.09
N ASP A 3 -8.64 -11.30 -9.51
CA ASP A 3 -8.31 -10.68 -8.23
C ASP A 3 -8.37 -9.15 -8.42
N GLN A 4 -9.56 -8.58 -8.21
CA GLN A 4 -9.67 -7.13 -8.08
C GLN A 4 -8.98 -6.72 -6.77
N PRO A 5 -8.07 -5.73 -6.80
CA PRO A 5 -7.43 -5.25 -5.59
C PRO A 5 -8.50 -4.65 -4.66
N ILE A 6 -8.61 -5.22 -3.48
CA ILE A 6 -9.56 -4.77 -2.46
C ILE A 6 -8.90 -3.63 -1.70
N THR A 7 -9.60 -2.50 -1.64
CA THR A 7 -9.11 -1.33 -0.89
C THR A 7 -9.37 -1.58 0.60
N PRO A 8 -8.37 -1.43 1.48
CA PRO A 8 -8.55 -1.64 2.90
C PRO A 8 -9.37 -0.50 3.53
N HIS A 9 -10.43 -0.86 4.27
CA HIS A 9 -11.26 0.10 5.01
C HIS A 9 -10.61 0.62 6.29
N ALA A 10 -9.63 -0.12 6.82
CA ALA A 10 -8.97 0.17 8.07
C ALA A 10 -7.50 -0.21 8.00
N VAL A 11 -6.69 0.40 8.87
CA VAL A 11 -5.29 0.03 9.07
C VAL A 11 -5.22 -1.49 9.35
N PRO A 12 -4.33 -2.23 8.68
CA PRO A 12 -4.18 -3.66 8.92
C PRO A 12 -3.92 -3.97 10.40
N VAL A 13 -4.54 -5.04 10.89
CA VAL A 13 -4.42 -5.55 12.26
C VAL A 13 -4.00 -7.02 12.23
N PHE A 14 -3.32 -7.47 13.27
CA PHE A 14 -3.00 -8.89 13.42
C PHE A 14 -4.21 -9.68 13.94
N ASP A 15 -4.39 -10.89 13.43
CA ASP A 15 -5.30 -11.87 14.02
C ASP A 15 -4.63 -12.66 15.16
N ALA A 16 -5.39 -13.56 15.79
CA ALA A 16 -4.90 -14.41 16.88
C ALA A 16 -3.83 -15.42 16.44
N GLU A 17 -3.61 -15.56 15.14
CA GLU A 17 -2.65 -16.48 14.51
C GLU A 17 -1.40 -15.73 14.03
N GLY A 18 -1.34 -14.41 14.22
CA GLY A 18 -0.20 -13.56 13.86
C GLY A 18 -0.19 -13.11 12.40
N ASN A 19 -1.28 -13.33 11.64
CA ASN A 19 -1.35 -12.90 10.24
C ASN A 19 -1.74 -11.43 10.14
N LEU A 20 -1.12 -10.70 9.21
CA LEU A 20 -1.53 -9.35 8.88
C LEU A 20 -2.84 -9.39 8.10
N THR A 21 -3.86 -8.75 8.62
CA THR A 21 -5.19 -8.76 8.02
C THR A 21 -5.80 -7.36 7.94
N TYR A 22 -6.68 -7.12 6.97
CA TYR A 22 -7.50 -5.91 6.94
C TYR A 22 -8.95 -6.28 6.66
N ILE A 23 -9.87 -5.35 6.92
CA ILE A 23 -11.27 -5.49 6.55
C ILE A 23 -11.48 -4.76 5.22
N GLY A 24 -12.02 -5.45 4.23
CA GLY A 24 -12.39 -4.87 2.94
C GLY A 24 -13.76 -4.19 2.98
N ASP A 25 -14.11 -3.51 1.90
CA ASP A 25 -15.37 -2.77 1.75
C ASP A 25 -16.64 -3.63 1.81
N ASP A 26 -16.48 -4.94 1.68
CA ASP A 26 -17.56 -5.93 1.83
C ASP A 26 -17.71 -6.46 3.26
N GLY A 27 -16.95 -5.91 4.21
CA GLY A 27 -16.91 -6.34 5.61
C GLY A 27 -16.17 -7.65 5.84
N ARG A 28 -15.52 -8.22 4.82
CA ARG A 28 -14.75 -9.45 4.96
C ARG A 28 -13.32 -9.14 5.37
N ARG A 29 -12.74 -10.05 6.15
CA ARG A 29 -11.35 -9.98 6.59
C ARG A 29 -10.46 -10.67 5.57
N TYR A 30 -9.46 -9.95 5.06
CA TYR A 30 -8.49 -10.43 4.08
C TYR A 30 -7.10 -10.54 4.71
N VAL A 31 -6.34 -11.55 4.32
CA VAL A 31 -4.95 -11.78 4.75
C VAL A 31 -4.03 -11.18 3.69
N VAL A 32 -3.13 -10.29 4.09
CA VAL A 32 -2.23 -9.54 3.18
C VAL A 32 -1.13 -10.42 2.60
N GLY A 33 -0.88 -11.58 3.20
CA GLY A 33 0.10 -12.57 2.77
C GLY A 33 0.80 -13.19 3.98
N PRO A 34 1.49 -14.33 3.80
CA PRO A 34 2.34 -14.86 4.85
C PRO A 34 3.42 -13.83 5.14
N LEU A 35 3.57 -13.44 6.41
CA LEU A 35 4.80 -12.78 6.84
C LEU A 35 5.97 -13.71 6.45
N PRO A 36 7.14 -13.17 6.05
CA PRO A 36 8.34 -14.00 6.04
C PRO A 36 8.46 -14.67 7.41
N ALA A 37 9.17 -15.81 7.50
CA ALA A 37 9.45 -16.46 8.78
C ALA A 37 10.35 -15.56 9.64
N LEU A 38 9.74 -14.50 10.17
CA LEU A 38 10.30 -13.48 11.01
C LEU A 38 10.03 -13.96 12.43
N ASP A 39 11.10 -14.02 13.22
CA ASP A 39 10.99 -14.13 14.67
C ASP A 39 10.01 -13.06 15.19
N GLU A 40 9.24 -13.33 16.24
CA GLU A 40 8.22 -12.41 16.77
C GLU A 40 8.83 -11.02 17.05
N ALA A 41 10.08 -10.97 17.50
CA ALA A 41 10.86 -9.74 17.71
C ALA A 41 11.13 -8.94 16.41
N GLN A 42 11.26 -9.62 15.27
CA GLN A 42 11.45 -8.99 13.97
C GLN A 42 10.14 -8.42 13.42
N VAL A 43 9.01 -9.10 13.68
CA VAL A 43 7.66 -8.58 13.34
C VAL A 43 7.38 -7.29 14.11
N ASP A 44 7.60 -7.27 15.42
CA ASP A 44 7.44 -6.06 16.23
C ASP A 44 8.30 -4.90 15.73
N GLN A 45 9.54 -5.18 15.32
CA GLN A 45 10.42 -4.14 14.79
C GLN A 45 9.96 -3.59 13.44
N VAL A 46 9.43 -4.44 12.56
CA VAL A 46 8.80 -3.99 11.30
C VAL A 46 7.59 -3.11 11.61
N MET A 47 6.76 -3.50 12.58
CA MET A 47 5.58 -2.73 12.97
C MET A 47 5.93 -1.38 13.57
N GLN A 48 6.94 -1.29 14.42
CA GLN A 48 7.41 -0.01 14.95
C GLN A 48 7.90 0.92 13.82
N ARG A 49 8.56 0.38 12.79
CA ARG A 49 8.98 1.17 11.63
C ARG A 49 7.80 1.66 10.78
N LEU A 50 6.81 0.80 10.54
CA LEU A 50 5.60 1.19 9.82
C LEU A 50 4.79 2.26 10.58
N LEU A 51 4.63 2.09 11.90
CA LEU A 51 3.97 3.07 12.76
C LEU A 51 4.74 4.41 12.78
N ALA A 52 6.07 4.38 12.88
CA ALA A 52 6.88 5.59 12.81
C ALA A 52 6.75 6.30 11.44
N GLY A 53 6.53 5.54 10.36
CA GLY A 53 6.29 6.05 9.01
C GLY A 53 4.85 6.52 8.74
N GLN A 54 3.91 6.30 9.66
CA GLN A 54 2.48 6.55 9.42
C GLN A 54 2.18 8.02 9.04
N GLY A 55 2.88 8.97 9.66
CA GLY A 55 2.71 10.39 9.33
C GLY A 55 3.06 10.71 7.87
N LEU A 56 4.18 10.19 7.38
CA LEU A 56 4.61 10.34 5.98
C LEU A 56 3.63 9.66 5.03
N PHE A 57 3.08 8.52 5.42
CA PHE A 57 2.08 7.82 4.61
C PHE A 57 0.81 8.67 4.46
N SER A 58 0.31 9.27 5.54
CA SER A 58 -0.85 10.18 5.47
C SER A 58 -0.58 11.43 4.62
N GLU A 59 0.64 11.95 4.63
CA GLU A 59 1.03 13.05 3.74
C GLU A 59 1.02 12.62 2.27
N LEU A 60 1.54 11.43 1.95
CA LEU A 60 1.47 10.86 0.61
C LEU A 60 0.03 10.66 0.13
N GLU A 61 -0.87 10.15 0.98
CA GLU A 61 -2.29 10.00 0.66
C GLU A 61 -2.95 11.35 0.35
N SER A 62 -2.62 12.39 1.13
CA SER A 62 -3.14 13.74 0.92
C SER A 62 -2.65 14.33 -0.41
N LEU A 63 -1.35 14.19 -0.70
CA LEU A 63 -0.75 14.68 -1.94
C LEU A 63 -1.31 13.93 -3.17
N ALA A 64 -1.44 12.61 -3.08
CA ALA A 64 -2.03 11.79 -4.14
C ALA A 64 -3.49 12.20 -4.41
N SER A 65 -4.28 12.44 -3.35
CA SER A 65 -5.66 12.89 -3.48
C SER A 65 -5.77 14.26 -4.15
N GLN A 66 -4.93 15.21 -3.74
CA GLN A 66 -4.87 16.55 -4.36
C GLN A 66 -4.48 16.49 -5.83
N TRP A 67 -3.49 15.66 -6.18
CA TRP A 67 -3.08 15.46 -7.56
C TRP A 67 -4.22 14.88 -8.40
N LEU A 68 -4.93 13.85 -7.88
CA LEU A 68 -6.08 13.27 -8.56
C LEU A 68 -7.17 14.32 -8.81
N ASP A 69 -7.50 15.13 -7.80
CA ASP A 69 -8.52 16.18 -7.94
C ASP A 69 -8.13 17.25 -8.98
N GLN A 70 -6.83 17.46 -9.19
CA GLN A 70 -6.32 18.41 -10.18
C GLN A 70 -6.33 17.87 -11.62
N VAL A 71 -6.04 16.59 -11.81
CA VAL A 71 -5.88 16.01 -13.17
C VAL A 71 -7.12 15.28 -13.68
N CYS A 72 -8.02 14.88 -12.77
CA CYS A 72 -9.26 14.23 -13.16
C CYS A 72 -10.17 15.21 -13.90
N GLY A 73 -10.85 14.72 -14.93
CA GLY A 73 -11.70 15.54 -15.77
C GLY A 73 -12.57 14.70 -16.72
N PRO A 74 -13.27 15.34 -17.67
CA PRO A 74 -14.13 14.64 -18.62
C PRO A 74 -13.36 13.61 -19.48
N ASP A 75 -12.07 13.85 -19.72
CA ASP A 75 -11.23 13.00 -20.57
C ASP A 75 -10.35 12.00 -19.78
N LEU A 76 -10.29 12.14 -18.45
CA LEU A 76 -9.47 11.30 -17.58
C LEU A 76 -10.22 10.93 -16.31
N SER A 77 -10.63 9.66 -16.24
CA SER A 77 -11.29 9.13 -15.05
C SER A 77 -10.32 9.04 -13.86
N ARG A 78 -10.87 9.10 -12.65
CA ARG A 78 -10.08 8.96 -11.42
C ARG A 78 -9.29 7.65 -11.34
N GLY A 79 -9.90 6.54 -11.78
CA GLY A 79 -9.22 5.25 -11.82
C GLY A 79 -8.03 5.23 -12.79
N ALA A 80 -8.20 5.84 -13.97
CA ALA A 80 -7.10 5.95 -14.95
C ALA A 80 -5.99 6.88 -14.45
N ALA A 81 -6.34 8.02 -13.84
CA ALA A 81 -5.36 8.91 -13.21
C ALA A 81 -4.58 8.21 -12.09
N LEU A 82 -5.25 7.45 -11.21
CA LEU A 82 -4.60 6.71 -10.14
C LEU A 82 -3.62 5.66 -10.68
N ALA A 83 -4.02 4.90 -11.71
CA ALA A 83 -3.13 3.95 -12.37
C ALA A 83 -1.87 4.65 -12.93
N LEU A 84 -2.03 5.79 -13.60
CA LEU A 84 -0.89 6.58 -14.11
C LEU A 84 0.02 7.07 -12.99
N LEU A 85 -0.54 7.54 -11.87
CA LEU A 85 0.23 7.97 -10.70
C LEU A 85 1.06 6.82 -10.13
N LEU A 86 0.44 5.66 -9.89
CA LEU A 86 1.11 4.50 -9.32
C LEU A 86 2.24 4.00 -10.22
N SER A 87 2.01 3.85 -11.53
CA SER A 87 3.06 3.43 -12.46
C SER A 87 4.20 4.45 -12.57
N SER A 88 3.89 5.75 -12.48
CA SER A 88 4.92 6.80 -12.49
C SER A 88 5.77 6.79 -11.22
N LEU A 89 5.13 6.57 -10.06
CA LEU A 89 5.82 6.44 -8.78
C LEU A 89 6.66 5.17 -8.71
N GLU A 90 6.15 4.05 -9.21
CA GLU A 90 6.88 2.79 -9.33
C GLU A 90 8.17 2.99 -10.13
N MET A 91 8.08 3.56 -11.33
CA MET A 91 9.25 3.85 -12.17
C MET A 91 10.24 4.84 -11.52
N ALA A 92 9.76 5.80 -10.72
CA ALA A 92 10.60 6.81 -10.10
C ALA A 92 11.29 6.34 -8.81
N LEU A 93 10.64 5.44 -8.06
CA LEU A 93 11.11 4.95 -6.76
C LEU A 93 11.83 3.61 -6.85
N ASP A 94 11.58 2.84 -7.90
CA ASP A 94 12.31 1.64 -8.25
C ASP A 94 13.11 1.88 -9.55
N PRO A 95 14.32 2.46 -9.45
CA PRO A 95 15.19 2.67 -10.62
C PRO A 95 15.73 1.36 -11.22
N GLY A 96 15.30 0.20 -10.72
CA GLY A 96 15.83 -1.11 -11.06
C GLY A 96 16.99 -1.49 -10.15
N GLU A 97 17.04 -2.75 -9.71
CA GLU A 97 18.19 -3.39 -9.06
C GLU A 97 19.41 -3.53 -10.00
N ASP A 98 19.71 -2.53 -10.84
CA ASP A 98 20.77 -2.57 -11.86
C ASP A 98 22.06 -1.83 -11.45
N ASP A 99 22.25 -1.54 -10.16
CA ASP A 99 23.51 -1.04 -9.59
C ASP A 99 24.09 -2.03 -8.55
N ALA A 100 23.97 -3.34 -8.80
CA ALA A 100 24.63 -4.39 -8.04
C ALA A 100 25.60 -5.25 -8.89
N GLU A 101 26.27 -4.64 -9.88
CA GLU A 101 27.53 -5.19 -10.42
C GLU A 101 28.51 -4.05 -10.75
N ALA A 102 29.40 -3.71 -9.80
CA ALA A 102 30.74 -3.18 -10.07
C ALA A 102 31.67 -3.34 -8.85
#